data_AF-U1LHJ6-F1
#
_entry.id   AF-U1LHJ6-F1
#
_cell.length_a   1.000
_cell.length_b   1.000
_cell.length_c   1.000
_cell.angle_alpha   90.00
_cell.angle_beta   90.00
_cell.angle_gamma   90.00
#
_symmetry.space_group_name_H-M   'P 1'
#
loop_
_entity.id
_entity.type
_entity.pdbx_description
1 polymer ?
#
loop_
_entity_poly.entity_id
_entity_poly.type
_entity_poly.pdbx_seq_one_letter_code
_entity_poly.pdbx_strand_id
1 'polypeptide(L)'
;MKKLVGLFVLSTGLLVGCGGEKPDVVNLSYVDAHWTVSKYAKEELISLHSADETLEACSGELTTELEGDLIVFDTIVANRYPMTDTGEEYAFKAVSYLKGDENYVLCRDMASNRFLAEVIESFPDDVDVSAGTPIGRYPVVGPADKSAKTALRDADELNESGNPIEPFLETLVAFSPALYGEIEVEIGGMPSPYPLFSFDPSIASMKDIKVAIGYDTITEKPYLLLMFADLYFSVTPLESMIDQTAEGLTYEALSVERLPLETELIPDQTYPLYEFTYTRDGKVVNETMTFTYRTSDLLSTAERKQLETLPDEDYMPLVVGPLVYLHQQPFNPESPLSYPVLLKAAGNDMDDLVQAIDSAEPTKRQGDEGDYPLLTIVDGHKGQEFEVTYKQRSKKMDIYVTDRSTDETYKLTSEGAETFLSYFPDLKKK
;
A
#
# COMPACT_ATOMS: atom_id res chain seq x y z
N MET A 1 79.72 -9.39 -41.56
CA MET A 1 78.61 -9.42 -42.53
C MET A 1 77.44 -10.15 -41.90
N LYS A 2 76.27 -9.52 -41.92
CA LYS A 2 74.98 -9.99 -41.40
C LYS A 2 74.54 -11.30 -42.06
N LYS A 3 73.83 -12.15 -41.32
CA LYS A 3 72.53 -12.74 -41.72
C LYS A 3 71.90 -13.48 -40.53
N LEU A 4 70.87 -12.86 -39.95
CA LEU A 4 69.82 -13.52 -39.16
C LEU A 4 68.81 -14.15 -40.13
N VAL A 5 68.45 -15.40 -39.87
CA VAL A 5 67.27 -16.13 -40.36
C VAL A 5 66.68 -16.67 -39.05
N GLY A 6 65.47 -16.36 -38.59
CA GLY A 6 64.19 -16.29 -39.27
C GLY A 6 63.30 -17.37 -38.65
N LEU A 7 62.77 -17.13 -37.44
CA LEU A 7 61.79 -18.00 -36.79
C LEU A 7 60.42 -17.34 -36.92
N PHE A 8 59.59 -17.90 -37.81
CA PHE A 8 58.16 -17.58 -37.90
C PHE A 8 57.43 -18.38 -36.82
N VAL A 9 56.95 -17.70 -35.78
CA VAL A 9 55.95 -18.24 -34.85
C VAL A 9 54.59 -17.78 -35.36
N LEU A 10 53.84 -18.69 -35.99
CA LEU A 10 52.42 -18.48 -36.24
C LEU A 10 51.67 -18.73 -34.92
N SER A 11 51.26 -17.64 -34.27
CA SER A 11 50.27 -17.66 -33.20
C SER A 11 48.88 -17.83 -33.82
N THR A 12 48.37 -19.06 -33.84
CA THR A 12 46.94 -19.36 -34.00
C THR A 12 46.19 -18.83 -32.79
N GLY A 13 45.56 -17.65 -32.95
CA GLY A 13 44.57 -17.14 -32.02
C GLY A 13 43.30 -17.97 -32.13
N LEU A 14 42.96 -18.66 -31.03
CA LEU A 14 41.63 -19.23 -30.80
C LEU A 14 40.66 -18.07 -30.56
N LEU A 15 39.86 -17.75 -31.58
CA LEU A 15 38.61 -17.01 -31.40
C LEU A 15 37.60 -17.94 -30.73
N VAL A 16 37.60 -17.94 -29.40
CA VAL A 16 36.44 -18.44 -28.64
C VAL A 16 35.42 -17.31 -28.67
N GLY A 17 34.44 -17.42 -29.56
CA GLY A 17 33.24 -16.59 -29.50
C GLY A 17 32.48 -16.95 -28.23
N CYS A 18 32.55 -16.08 -27.22
CA CYS A 18 31.63 -16.12 -26.10
C CYS A 18 30.24 -15.76 -26.64
N GLY A 19 29.42 -16.76 -26.92
CA GLY A 19 27.97 -16.60 -26.95
C GLY A 19 27.50 -16.38 -25.52
N GLY A 20 27.69 -15.16 -25.00
CA GLY A 20 26.93 -14.70 -23.85
C GLY A 20 25.48 -14.49 -24.30
N GLU A 21 24.53 -14.87 -23.46
CA GLU A 21 23.13 -14.48 -23.64
C GLU A 21 23.08 -12.96 -23.82
N LYS A 22 22.30 -12.54 -24.82
CA LYS A 22 22.08 -11.13 -25.09
C LYS A 22 21.29 -10.57 -23.90
N PRO A 23 21.69 -9.46 -23.27
CA PRO A 23 20.92 -8.88 -22.19
C PRO A 23 19.53 -8.49 -22.71
N ASP A 24 18.51 -8.74 -21.88
CA ASP A 24 17.13 -8.37 -22.15
C ASP A 24 17.02 -6.84 -22.20
N VAL A 25 16.27 -6.30 -23.15
CA VAL A 25 16.12 -4.84 -23.32
C VAL A 25 15.13 -4.30 -22.29
N VAL A 26 14.06 -5.06 -22.05
CA VAL A 26 13.13 -4.76 -20.95
C VAL A 26 13.62 -5.48 -19.70
N ASN A 27 14.18 -4.72 -18.77
CA ASN A 27 14.64 -5.21 -17.48
C ASN A 27 14.08 -4.29 -16.40
N LEU A 28 12.83 -4.57 -15.99
CA LEU A 28 12.12 -3.72 -15.06
C LEU A 28 12.79 -3.74 -13.68
N SER A 29 13.00 -2.55 -13.13
CA SER A 29 13.59 -2.34 -11.81
C SER A 29 12.77 -1.29 -11.05
N TYR A 30 13.15 -0.98 -9.81
CA TYR A 30 12.63 0.20 -9.14
C TYR A 30 13.22 1.45 -9.78
N VAL A 31 12.36 2.45 -10.02
CA VAL A 31 12.76 3.74 -10.57
C VAL A 31 12.56 4.77 -9.47
N ASP A 32 13.61 5.17 -8.77
CA ASP A 32 13.53 6.07 -7.59
C ASP A 32 12.68 7.33 -7.85
N ALA A 33 12.77 7.90 -9.07
CA ALA A 33 11.99 9.09 -9.44
C ALA A 33 10.47 8.87 -9.42
N HIS A 34 10.01 7.63 -9.42
CA HIS A 34 8.60 7.26 -9.34
C HIS A 34 8.09 7.15 -7.91
N TRP A 35 8.98 7.12 -6.91
CA TRP A 35 8.64 6.77 -5.54
C TRP A 35 8.97 7.90 -4.57
N THR A 36 8.04 8.14 -3.65
CA THR A 36 8.29 8.90 -2.43
C THR A 36 8.41 7.91 -1.28
N VAL A 37 9.54 7.90 -0.59
CA VAL A 37 9.80 7.00 0.53
C VAL A 37 9.85 7.83 1.79
N SER A 38 9.05 7.46 2.78
CA SER A 38 8.97 8.19 4.04
C SER A 38 8.91 7.25 5.23
N LYS A 39 9.59 7.62 6.30
CA LYS A 39 9.55 6.95 7.60
C LYS A 39 8.58 7.70 8.52
N TYR A 40 7.72 6.96 9.22
CA TYR A 40 6.90 7.52 10.29
C TYR A 40 7.73 7.62 11.57
N ALA A 41 7.99 8.84 12.04
CA ALA A 41 8.67 9.07 13.31
C ALA A 41 7.89 10.11 14.13
N LYS A 42 7.18 9.66 15.19
CA LYS A 42 6.52 10.51 16.19
C LYS A 42 5.88 11.79 15.61
N GLU A 43 4.98 11.61 14.65
CA GLU A 43 4.20 12.66 13.96
C GLU A 43 4.92 13.44 12.84
N GLU A 44 6.17 13.10 12.52
CA GLU A 44 6.90 13.65 11.36
C GLU A 44 7.16 12.58 10.29
N LEU A 45 7.00 12.97 9.03
CA LEU A 45 7.39 12.17 7.87
C LEU A 45 8.82 12.52 7.48
N ILE A 46 9.73 11.56 7.60
CA ILE A 46 11.14 11.74 7.20
C ILE A 46 11.35 11.11 5.83
N SER A 47 11.67 11.91 4.82
CA SER A 47 11.96 11.41 3.46
C SER A 47 13.27 10.63 3.44
N LEU A 48 13.26 9.44 2.82
CA LEU A 48 14.45 8.62 2.57
C LEU A 48 14.89 8.75 1.11
N HIS A 49 16.14 8.37 0.81
CA HIS A 49 16.78 8.64 -0.48
C HIS A 49 16.59 7.56 -1.55
N SER A 50 16.26 6.33 -1.17
CA SER A 50 16.08 5.21 -2.12
C SER A 50 14.87 4.35 -1.74
N ALA A 51 14.16 3.87 -2.75
CA ALA A 51 13.00 2.99 -2.57
C ALA A 51 13.38 1.51 -2.57
N ASP A 52 14.56 1.14 -3.08
CA ASP A 52 14.93 -0.24 -3.40
C ASP A 52 14.75 -1.20 -2.21
N GLU A 53 15.37 -0.90 -1.06
CA GLU A 53 15.30 -1.78 0.12
C GLU A 53 13.86 -1.96 0.63
N THR A 54 13.06 -0.88 0.61
CA THR A 54 11.66 -0.92 1.04
C THR A 54 10.79 -1.70 0.05
N LEU A 55 11.04 -1.52 -1.26
CA LEU A 55 10.29 -2.19 -2.30
C LEU A 55 10.68 -3.67 -2.46
N GLU A 56 11.90 -4.04 -2.09
CA GLU A 56 12.38 -5.43 -2.10
C GLU A 56 11.93 -6.23 -0.87
N ALA A 57 11.74 -5.62 0.30
CA ALA A 57 11.34 -6.33 1.52
C ALA A 57 10.11 -7.23 1.31
N CYS A 58 10.10 -8.49 1.79
CA CYS A 58 9.02 -9.45 1.55
C CYS A 58 8.83 -9.88 0.07
N SER A 59 9.84 -9.74 -0.79
CA SER A 59 9.87 -10.36 -2.13
C SER A 59 10.38 -11.82 -2.10
N GLY A 60 11.07 -12.20 -1.01
CA GLY A 60 11.76 -13.47 -0.86
C GLY A 60 10.91 -14.60 -0.28
N GLU A 61 11.55 -15.44 0.52
CA GLU A 61 10.89 -16.52 1.27
C GLU A 61 10.15 -15.91 2.47
N LEU A 62 8.85 -16.18 2.54
CA LEU A 62 7.99 -15.60 3.57
C LEU A 62 7.85 -16.56 4.76
N THR A 63 7.76 -15.99 5.95
CA THR A 63 7.34 -16.69 7.16
C THR A 63 5.87 -16.43 7.45
N THR A 64 5.17 -17.42 8.00
CA THR A 64 3.79 -17.29 8.47
C THR A 64 3.72 -17.12 9.99
N GLU A 65 4.85 -17.14 10.68
CA GLU A 65 4.95 -17.02 12.13
C GLU A 65 6.01 -16.00 12.51
N LEU A 66 5.70 -15.23 13.57
CA LEU A 66 6.63 -14.30 14.22
C LEU A 66 6.84 -14.84 15.62
N GLU A 67 8.06 -15.21 16.01
CA GLU A 67 8.35 -15.78 17.35
C GLU A 67 8.93 -14.74 18.32
N GLY A 68 8.74 -14.98 19.62
CA GLY A 68 9.23 -14.11 20.70
C GLY A 68 8.29 -12.97 21.08
N ASP A 69 8.73 -12.18 22.07
CA ASP A 69 8.08 -10.91 22.46
C ASP A 69 8.45 -9.84 21.43
N LEU A 70 7.45 -9.23 20.79
CA LEU A 70 7.67 -8.38 19.62
C LEU A 70 7.91 -6.92 20.02
N ILE A 71 8.90 -6.32 19.38
CA ILE A 71 9.25 -4.90 19.47
C ILE A 71 9.20 -4.32 18.06
N VAL A 72 8.39 -3.29 17.84
CA VAL A 72 8.31 -2.54 16.57
C VAL A 72 9.25 -1.34 16.65
N PHE A 73 10.11 -1.14 15.67
CA PHE A 73 11.00 0.03 15.61
C PHE A 73 10.41 1.12 14.74
N ASP A 74 10.41 0.88 13.43
CA ASP A 74 10.00 1.87 12.45
C ASP A 74 9.08 1.26 11.42
N THR A 75 8.24 2.11 10.83
CA THR A 75 7.52 1.79 9.60
C THR A 75 7.92 2.77 8.50
N ILE A 76 8.38 2.22 7.39
CA ILE A 76 8.75 2.94 6.18
C ILE A 76 7.69 2.68 5.12
N VAL A 77 7.23 3.73 4.46
CA VAL A 77 6.24 3.66 3.39
C VAL A 77 6.83 4.20 2.10
N ALA A 78 6.83 3.36 1.08
CA ALA A 78 7.07 3.73 -0.30
C ALA A 78 5.73 3.95 -1.00
N ASN A 79 5.55 5.14 -1.58
CA ASN A 79 4.32 5.52 -2.27
C ASN A 79 4.65 6.07 -3.65
N ARG A 80 4.01 5.50 -4.68
CA ARG A 80 4.02 6.01 -6.05
C ARG A 80 2.70 6.73 -6.27
N TYR A 81 2.77 8.06 -6.29
CA TYR A 81 1.62 8.90 -6.60
C TYR A 81 1.14 8.66 -8.06
N PRO A 82 -0.15 8.91 -8.35
CA PRO A 82 -0.68 8.85 -9.71
C PRO A 82 0.22 9.58 -10.71
N MET A 83 0.72 8.85 -11.71
CA MET A 83 1.51 9.42 -12.80
C MET A 83 0.62 10.03 -13.87
N THR A 84 -0.58 9.46 -14.02
CA THR A 84 -1.59 9.90 -14.99
C THR A 84 -2.89 10.31 -14.31
N ASP A 85 -3.77 10.96 -15.06
CA ASP A 85 -5.12 11.31 -14.62
C ASP A 85 -6.03 10.10 -14.34
N THR A 86 -5.66 8.91 -14.83
CA THR A 86 -6.37 7.65 -14.53
C THR A 86 -6.04 7.10 -13.15
N GLY A 87 -4.84 7.39 -12.63
CA GLY A 87 -4.36 6.87 -11.34
C GLY A 87 -4.08 5.38 -11.29
N GLU A 88 -4.12 4.67 -12.43
CA GLU A 88 -3.90 3.23 -12.50
C GLU A 88 -2.48 2.80 -12.09
N GLU A 89 -1.51 3.71 -12.17
CA GLU A 89 -0.13 3.42 -11.76
C GLU A 89 0.07 3.59 -10.25
N TYR A 90 -0.94 4.04 -9.49
CA TYR A 90 -0.81 4.19 -8.05
C TYR A 90 -0.32 2.87 -7.42
N ALA A 91 0.69 2.97 -6.57
CA ALA A 91 1.23 1.83 -5.84
C ALA A 91 1.71 2.27 -4.47
N PHE A 92 1.48 1.44 -3.46
CA PHE A 92 2.03 1.65 -2.12
C PHE A 92 2.61 0.35 -1.56
N LYS A 93 3.63 0.51 -0.71
CA LYS A 93 4.14 -0.54 0.15
C LYS A 93 4.55 0.03 1.49
N ALA A 94 4.04 -0.55 2.56
CA ALA A 94 4.44 -0.25 3.93
C ALA A 94 5.29 -1.42 4.47
N VAL A 95 6.41 -1.10 5.13
CA VAL A 95 7.34 -2.06 5.71
C VAL A 95 7.63 -1.66 7.14
N SER A 96 7.22 -2.51 8.08
CA SER A 96 7.50 -2.35 9.50
C SER A 96 8.63 -3.28 9.92
N TYR A 97 9.57 -2.76 10.70
CA TYR A 97 10.73 -3.53 11.18
C TYR A 97 10.50 -3.96 12.63
N LEU A 98 10.64 -5.26 12.89
CA LEU A 98 10.31 -5.86 14.18
C LEU A 98 11.43 -6.75 14.68
N LYS A 99 11.66 -6.73 16.00
CA LYS A 99 12.48 -7.72 16.70
C LYS A 99 11.60 -8.62 17.55
N GLY A 100 11.75 -9.92 17.36
CA GLY A 100 11.34 -10.95 18.31
C GLY A 100 12.55 -11.84 18.61
N ASP A 101 12.37 -13.15 18.48
CA ASP A 101 13.51 -14.10 18.53
C ASP A 101 14.49 -13.85 17.36
N GLU A 102 13.93 -13.55 16.17
CA GLU A 102 14.66 -13.12 14.98
C GLU A 102 14.38 -11.66 14.63
N ASN A 103 15.07 -11.13 13.62
CA ASN A 103 14.71 -9.84 13.01
C ASN A 103 13.68 -10.13 11.90
N TYR A 104 12.57 -9.40 11.91
CA TYR A 104 11.49 -9.55 10.95
C TYR A 104 11.21 -8.24 10.24
N VAL A 105 10.75 -8.36 9.00
CA VAL A 105 10.01 -7.30 8.31
C VAL A 105 8.57 -7.75 8.11
N LEU A 106 7.63 -6.85 8.36
CA LEU A 106 6.22 -7.04 8.09
C LEU A 106 5.80 -6.06 7.00
N CYS A 107 5.32 -6.56 5.88
CA CYS A 107 4.97 -5.76 4.72
C CYS A 107 3.47 -5.78 4.44
N ARG A 108 2.92 -4.66 3.96
CA ARG A 108 1.60 -4.59 3.32
C ARG A 108 1.74 -3.84 2.00
N ASP A 109 1.12 -4.36 0.95
CA ASP A 109 1.06 -3.73 -0.36
C ASP A 109 -0.37 -3.70 -0.91
N MET A 110 -0.54 -3.29 -2.16
CA MET A 110 -1.87 -3.17 -2.79
C MET A 110 -2.53 -4.49 -3.18
N ALA A 111 -1.81 -5.61 -3.15
CA ALA A 111 -2.32 -6.87 -3.69
C ALA A 111 -3.31 -7.58 -2.72
N SER A 112 -3.21 -7.30 -1.42
CA SER A 112 -4.09 -7.86 -0.39
C SER A 112 -4.09 -7.01 0.88
N ASN A 113 -5.19 -7.08 1.64
CA ASN A 113 -5.26 -6.51 2.99
C ASN A 113 -4.42 -7.28 4.02
N ARG A 114 -3.94 -8.49 3.69
CA ARG A 114 -3.13 -9.34 4.58
C ARG A 114 -1.66 -8.92 4.57
N PHE A 115 -1.00 -9.09 5.72
CA PHE A 115 0.43 -8.81 5.85
C PHE A 115 1.28 -9.96 5.33
N LEU A 116 2.45 -9.62 4.79
CA LEU A 116 3.54 -10.53 4.47
C LEU A 116 4.60 -10.40 5.54
N ALA A 117 5.31 -11.48 5.88
CA ALA A 117 6.44 -11.39 6.79
C ALA A 117 7.67 -12.12 6.22
N GLU A 118 8.84 -11.59 6.49
CA GLU A 118 10.12 -12.20 6.13
C GLU A 118 11.09 -12.11 7.32
N VAL A 119 11.91 -13.15 7.47
CA VAL A 119 13.04 -13.15 8.42
C VAL A 119 14.25 -12.55 7.73
N ILE A 120 14.87 -11.56 8.36
CA ILE A 120 16.03 -10.85 7.80
C ILE A 120 17.25 -11.00 8.72
N GLU A 121 18.45 -10.98 8.14
CA GLU A 121 19.68 -11.10 8.93
C GLU A 121 19.94 -9.86 9.80
N SER A 122 19.67 -8.68 9.25
CA SER A 122 19.89 -7.39 9.93
C SER A 122 18.95 -6.32 9.41
N PHE A 123 18.59 -5.36 10.27
CA PHE A 123 17.85 -4.18 9.84
C PHE A 123 18.72 -3.24 8.99
N PRO A 124 18.12 -2.49 8.05
CA PRO A 124 18.77 -1.38 7.38
C PRO A 124 19.31 -0.33 8.35
N ASP A 125 20.35 0.39 7.93
CA ASP A 125 21.01 1.42 8.76
C ASP A 125 20.07 2.58 9.15
N ASP A 126 19.01 2.84 8.37
CA ASP A 126 18.04 3.90 8.61
C ASP A 126 16.97 3.54 9.66
N VAL A 127 16.97 2.29 10.14
CA VAL A 127 16.08 1.81 11.22
C VAL A 127 16.67 2.16 12.58
N ASP A 128 15.93 2.94 13.37
CA ASP A 128 16.31 3.33 14.72
C ASP A 128 15.97 2.22 15.73
N VAL A 129 16.91 1.32 15.91
CA VAL A 129 16.81 0.22 16.88
C VAL A 129 16.85 0.67 18.35
N SER A 130 17.09 1.96 18.62
CA SER A 130 17.14 2.48 19.99
C SER A 130 15.77 2.90 20.53
N ALA A 131 14.79 3.12 19.64
CA ALA A 131 13.48 3.67 19.97
C ALA A 131 12.32 2.68 19.77
N GLY A 132 12.56 1.38 20.00
CA GLY A 132 11.56 0.33 19.82
C GLY A 132 10.38 0.40 20.81
N THR A 133 9.19 0.04 20.33
CA THR A 133 7.96 -0.06 21.11
C THR A 133 7.55 -1.53 21.25
N PRO A 134 7.50 -2.08 22.48
CA PRO A 134 6.94 -3.41 22.71
C PRO A 134 5.47 -3.45 22.29
N ILE A 135 5.06 -4.51 21.60
CA ILE A 135 3.68 -4.68 21.15
C ILE A 135 3.12 -6.04 21.52
N GLY A 136 1.88 -6.05 21.99
CA GLY A 136 1.13 -7.28 22.22
C GLY A 136 0.73 -7.91 20.89
N ARG A 137 0.63 -9.25 20.87
CA ARG A 137 0.02 -9.95 19.72
C ARG A 137 -1.46 -9.62 19.61
N TYR A 138 -2.10 -9.51 20.77
CA TYR A 138 -3.52 -9.27 20.89
C TYR A 138 -3.77 -8.03 21.75
N PRO A 139 -4.83 -7.27 21.47
CA PRO A 139 -5.16 -6.10 22.26
C PRO A 139 -5.73 -6.51 23.61
N VAL A 140 -5.36 -5.77 24.66
CA VAL A 140 -5.99 -5.84 25.97
C VAL A 140 -7.02 -4.72 26.05
N VAL A 141 -8.25 -5.07 26.43
CA VAL A 141 -9.31 -4.10 26.67
C VAL A 141 -9.52 -3.94 28.17
N GLY A 142 -9.83 -2.71 28.60
CA GLY A 142 -10.20 -2.44 29.98
C GLY A 142 -10.86 -1.07 30.16
N PRO A 143 -11.32 -0.75 31.37
CA PRO A 143 -11.79 0.59 31.68
C PRO A 143 -10.65 1.60 31.50
N ALA A 144 -10.94 2.72 30.82
CA ALA A 144 -9.94 3.76 30.66
C ALA A 144 -9.60 4.44 32.00
N ASP A 145 -8.40 5.02 32.06
CA ASP A 145 -7.94 5.71 33.26
C ASP A 145 -8.71 7.02 33.52
N LYS A 146 -8.47 7.61 34.71
CA LYS A 146 -9.13 8.86 35.11
C LYS A 146 -8.73 10.06 34.24
N SER A 147 -7.53 10.03 33.64
CA SER A 147 -7.06 11.10 32.77
C SER A 147 -7.86 11.09 31.47
N ALA A 148 -8.05 9.93 30.86
CA ALA A 148 -8.87 9.74 29.68
C ALA A 148 -10.33 10.14 29.91
N LYS A 149 -10.93 9.76 31.05
CA LYS A 149 -12.28 10.21 31.44
C LYS A 149 -12.38 11.73 31.57
N THR A 150 -11.33 12.38 32.07
CA THR A 150 -11.27 13.84 32.18
C THR A 150 -11.16 14.49 30.80
N ALA A 151 -10.29 13.97 29.95
CA ALA A 151 -10.14 14.45 28.58
C ALA A 151 -11.44 14.33 27.77
N LEU A 152 -12.17 13.21 27.88
CA LEU A 152 -13.46 13.04 27.21
C LEU A 152 -14.51 14.04 27.72
N ARG A 153 -14.58 14.26 29.03
CA ARG A 153 -15.54 15.23 29.61
C ARG A 153 -15.26 16.65 29.15
N ASP A 154 -13.99 17.01 29.01
CA ASP A 154 -13.54 18.35 28.72
C ASP A 154 -13.28 18.56 27.21
N ALA A 155 -13.74 17.62 26.36
CA ALA A 155 -13.57 17.69 24.90
C ALA A 155 -14.50 18.73 24.27
N ASP A 156 -13.92 19.71 23.58
CA ASP A 156 -14.64 20.86 23.02
C ASP A 156 -15.42 20.55 21.71
N GLU A 157 -15.19 19.39 21.08
CA GLU A 157 -15.68 19.09 19.71
C GLU A 157 -16.64 17.89 19.62
N LEU A 158 -17.26 17.46 20.71
CA LEU A 158 -18.29 16.41 20.66
C LEU A 158 -19.61 17.00 20.15
N ASN A 159 -19.73 17.14 18.82
CA ASN A 159 -20.95 17.59 18.18
C ASN A 159 -21.16 16.89 16.84
N GLU A 160 -22.42 16.71 16.45
CA GLU A 160 -22.81 16.22 15.13
C GLU A 160 -23.85 17.17 14.54
N SER A 161 -23.62 17.66 13.31
CA SER A 161 -24.53 18.60 12.64
C SER A 161 -24.90 19.83 13.49
N GLY A 162 -23.99 20.27 14.38
CA GLY A 162 -24.18 21.39 15.30
C GLY A 162 -24.91 21.07 16.61
N ASN A 163 -25.34 19.82 16.83
CA ASN A 163 -25.91 19.38 18.09
C ASN A 163 -24.82 18.85 19.03
N PRO A 164 -24.78 19.28 20.29
CA PRO A 164 -23.82 18.77 21.26
C PRO A 164 -24.10 17.31 21.63
N ILE A 165 -23.04 16.51 21.75
CA ILE A 165 -23.08 15.11 22.17
C ILE A 165 -22.57 15.02 23.61
N GLU A 166 -23.40 14.53 24.52
CA GLU A 166 -23.02 14.30 25.91
C GLU A 166 -22.43 12.89 26.09
N PRO A 167 -21.17 12.73 26.51
CA PRO A 167 -20.57 11.43 26.69
C PRO A 167 -21.06 10.72 27.97
N PHE A 168 -21.38 9.44 27.87
CA PHE A 168 -21.53 8.56 29.03
C PHE A 168 -20.15 8.16 29.55
N LEU A 169 -19.57 8.95 30.46
CA LEU A 169 -18.19 8.78 30.92
C LEU A 169 -17.86 7.38 31.48
N GLU A 170 -18.85 6.65 31.99
CA GLU A 170 -18.66 5.28 32.52
C GLU A 170 -18.57 4.20 31.45
N THR A 171 -18.87 4.55 30.20
CA THR A 171 -18.72 3.67 29.04
C THR A 171 -17.29 3.66 28.49
N LEU A 172 -16.45 4.65 28.84
CA LEU A 172 -15.11 4.79 28.25
C LEU A 172 -14.21 3.57 28.55
N VAL A 173 -13.84 2.85 27.49
CA VAL A 173 -12.87 1.76 27.48
C VAL A 173 -11.63 2.12 26.66
N ALA A 174 -10.52 1.46 26.99
CA ALA A 174 -9.24 1.59 26.31
C ALA A 174 -8.81 0.23 25.76
N PHE A 175 -8.34 0.22 24.52
CA PHE A 175 -7.74 -0.92 23.85
C PHE A 175 -6.25 -0.65 23.71
N SER A 176 -5.41 -1.52 24.28
CA SER A 176 -3.97 -1.45 24.04
C SER A 176 -3.66 -1.71 22.56
N PRO A 177 -2.58 -1.15 22.02
CA PRO A 177 -2.11 -1.49 20.68
C PRO A 177 -1.88 -3.00 20.54
N ALA A 178 -2.15 -3.51 19.34
CA ALA A 178 -1.85 -4.86 18.91
C ALA A 178 -1.08 -4.81 17.59
N LEU A 179 -0.36 -5.88 17.26
CA LEU A 179 0.50 -5.89 16.07
C LEU A 179 -0.28 -5.62 14.78
N TYR A 180 -1.36 -6.36 14.54
CA TYR A 180 -2.29 -6.13 13.44
C TYR A 180 -3.64 -6.78 13.76
N GLY A 181 -4.68 -6.42 13.01
CA GLY A 181 -6.03 -6.96 13.13
C GLY A 181 -7.07 -5.85 13.23
N GLU A 182 -8.31 -6.18 13.55
CA GLU A 182 -9.41 -5.22 13.54
C GLU A 182 -10.44 -5.54 14.62
N ILE A 183 -11.12 -4.50 15.08
CA ILE A 183 -12.24 -4.62 16.01
C ILE A 183 -13.53 -4.51 15.22
N GLU A 184 -14.26 -5.60 15.08
CA GLU A 184 -15.62 -5.62 14.57
C GLU A 184 -16.62 -5.38 15.69
N VAL A 185 -17.75 -4.74 15.36
CA VAL A 185 -18.82 -4.45 16.32
C VAL A 185 -20.12 -5.07 15.82
N GLU A 186 -20.89 -5.64 16.74
CA GLU A 186 -22.25 -6.10 16.50
C GLU A 186 -23.19 -5.48 17.54
N ILE A 187 -24.32 -4.95 17.11
CA ILE A 187 -25.32 -4.32 17.98
C ILE A 187 -26.65 -5.00 17.76
N GLY A 188 -27.23 -5.56 18.83
CA GLY A 188 -28.55 -6.21 18.74
C GLY A 188 -28.60 -7.39 17.77
N GLY A 189 -27.49 -8.08 17.53
CA GLY A 189 -27.40 -9.19 16.57
C GLY A 189 -27.07 -8.79 15.14
N MET A 190 -26.84 -7.49 14.87
CA MET A 190 -26.53 -6.99 13.54
C MET A 190 -25.07 -6.53 13.47
N PRO A 191 -24.23 -7.18 12.65
CA PRO A 191 -22.82 -6.80 12.51
C PRO A 191 -22.69 -5.50 11.74
N SER A 192 -21.68 -4.71 12.11
CA SER A 192 -21.29 -3.53 11.35
C SER A 192 -20.79 -3.93 9.96
N PRO A 193 -21.09 -3.17 8.89
CA PRO A 193 -20.61 -3.47 7.55
C PRO A 193 -19.09 -3.29 7.41
N TYR A 194 -18.46 -2.55 8.33
CA TYR A 194 -17.03 -2.29 8.35
C TYR A 194 -16.48 -2.44 9.79
N PRO A 195 -15.20 -2.81 9.95
CA PRO A 195 -14.56 -2.78 11.26
C PRO A 195 -14.61 -1.37 11.86
N LEU A 196 -14.69 -1.31 13.20
CA LEU A 196 -14.68 -0.06 13.95
C LEU A 196 -13.32 0.65 13.82
N PHE A 197 -12.23 -0.10 13.99
CA PHE A 197 -10.88 0.35 13.71
C PHE A 197 -9.96 -0.84 13.49
N SER A 198 -8.82 -0.59 12.85
CA SER A 198 -7.76 -1.56 12.66
C SER A 198 -6.51 -1.21 13.46
N PHE A 199 -5.76 -2.25 13.80
CA PHE A 199 -4.41 -2.19 14.32
C PHE A 199 -3.42 -2.38 13.18
N ASP A 200 -2.34 -1.61 13.24
CA ASP A 200 -1.27 -1.63 12.25
C ASP A 200 0.07 -1.38 12.99
N PRO A 201 1.18 -2.01 12.59
CA PRO A 201 2.44 -1.78 13.30
C PRO A 201 2.91 -0.31 13.21
N SER A 202 2.48 0.45 12.20
CA SER A 202 2.76 1.90 12.11
C SER A 202 2.19 2.70 13.29
N ILE A 203 1.15 2.18 13.96
CA ILE A 203 0.55 2.81 15.13
C ILE A 203 1.00 2.17 16.45
N ALA A 204 2.04 1.32 16.42
CA ALA A 204 2.57 0.65 17.62
C ALA A 204 2.96 1.63 18.74
N SER A 205 3.52 2.78 18.36
CA SER A 205 3.90 3.83 19.31
C SER A 205 2.74 4.70 19.79
N MET A 206 1.55 4.56 19.20
CA MET A 206 0.37 5.27 19.67
C MET A 206 -0.09 4.69 21.01
N LYS A 207 -0.64 5.56 21.85
CA LYS A 207 -1.30 5.12 23.09
C LYS A 207 -2.62 4.39 22.77
N ASP A 208 -3.22 3.83 23.81
CA ASP A 208 -4.50 3.15 23.74
C ASP A 208 -5.55 3.89 22.91
N ILE A 209 -6.19 3.15 22.01
CA ILE A 209 -7.39 3.56 21.28
C ILE A 209 -8.55 3.51 22.27
N LYS A 210 -9.36 4.57 22.34
CA LYS A 210 -10.43 4.65 23.35
C LYS A 210 -11.80 4.78 22.71
N VAL A 211 -12.77 4.07 23.28
CA VAL A 211 -14.14 4.02 22.77
C VAL A 211 -15.10 4.35 23.91
N ALA A 212 -16.09 5.19 23.63
CA ALA A 212 -17.19 5.49 24.54
C ALA A 212 -18.50 5.64 23.76
N ILE A 213 -19.61 5.74 24.50
CA ILE A 213 -20.91 6.10 23.95
C ILE A 213 -21.22 7.55 24.35
N GLY A 214 -21.70 8.32 23.39
CA GLY A 214 -22.27 9.65 23.56
C GLY A 214 -23.75 9.69 23.19
N TYR A 215 -24.43 10.76 23.58
CA TYR A 215 -25.85 10.93 23.32
C TYR A 215 -26.19 12.38 22.96
N ASP A 216 -26.87 12.55 21.83
CA ASP A 216 -27.54 13.80 21.48
C ASP A 216 -28.90 13.84 22.17
N THR A 217 -29.05 14.72 23.17
CA THR A 217 -30.32 14.89 23.89
C THR A 217 -31.39 15.61 23.08
N ILE A 218 -31.03 16.29 21.99
CA ILE A 218 -31.94 17.04 21.11
C ILE A 218 -32.59 16.09 20.11
N THR A 219 -31.80 15.22 19.48
CA THR A 219 -32.31 14.25 18.48
C THR A 219 -32.57 12.86 19.05
N GLU A 220 -32.23 12.64 20.33
CA GLU A 220 -32.37 11.37 21.03
C GLU A 220 -31.60 10.23 20.36
N LYS A 221 -30.40 10.53 19.88
CA LYS A 221 -29.55 9.60 19.13
C LYS A 221 -28.26 9.28 19.87
N PRO A 222 -27.87 8.00 19.93
CA PRO A 222 -26.60 7.62 20.51
C PRO A 222 -25.50 7.55 19.45
N TYR A 223 -24.29 7.85 19.90
CA TYR A 223 -23.09 7.96 19.07
C TYR A 223 -21.97 7.12 19.66
N LEU A 224 -21.20 6.49 18.79
CA LEU A 224 -19.92 5.94 19.14
C LEU A 224 -18.86 7.05 19.08
N LEU A 225 -18.11 7.20 20.16
CA LEU A 225 -17.02 8.15 20.30
C LEU A 225 -15.71 7.36 20.26
N LEU A 226 -14.89 7.58 19.25
CA LEU A 226 -13.63 6.88 19.06
C LEU A 226 -12.47 7.88 19.09
N MET A 227 -11.53 7.71 20.02
CA MET A 227 -10.35 8.56 20.13
C MET A 227 -9.10 7.82 19.72
N PHE A 228 -8.40 8.40 18.75
CA PHE A 228 -7.06 7.98 18.34
C PHE A 228 -6.00 8.89 18.95
N ALA A 229 -4.94 8.28 19.47
CA ALA A 229 -3.72 8.94 19.95
C ALA A 229 -3.92 10.08 20.98
N ASP A 230 -5.03 10.09 21.73
CA ASP A 230 -5.42 11.20 22.63
C ASP A 230 -5.61 12.57 21.92
N LEU A 231 -5.77 12.59 20.59
CA LEU A 231 -5.81 13.83 19.80
C LEU A 231 -7.24 14.35 19.57
N TYR A 232 -8.09 13.53 18.96
CA TYR A 232 -9.46 13.90 18.61
C TYR A 232 -10.40 12.71 18.74
N PHE A 233 -11.68 12.99 19.01
CA PHE A 233 -12.75 12.01 18.95
C PHE A 233 -13.45 12.10 17.59
N SER A 234 -13.55 10.98 16.88
CA SER A 234 -14.57 10.85 15.84
C SER A 234 -15.91 10.53 16.47
N VAL A 235 -16.96 11.15 15.95
CA VAL A 235 -18.35 10.97 16.36
C VAL A 235 -19.06 10.21 15.24
N THR A 236 -19.64 9.06 15.54
CA THR A 236 -20.35 8.25 14.54
C THR A 236 -21.71 7.83 15.07
N PRO A 237 -22.83 8.13 14.37
CA PRO A 237 -24.14 7.66 14.79
C PRO A 237 -24.18 6.13 14.82
N LEU A 238 -24.68 5.54 15.91
CA LEU A 238 -24.76 4.07 16.03
C LEU A 238 -25.70 3.45 14.98
N GLU A 239 -26.77 4.15 14.58
CA GLU A 239 -27.67 3.69 13.52
C GLU A 239 -26.94 3.47 12.19
N SER A 240 -26.02 4.38 11.84
CA SER A 240 -25.24 4.31 10.60
C SER A 240 -24.24 3.15 10.60
N MET A 241 -23.87 2.63 11.77
CA MET A 241 -23.02 1.45 11.89
C MET A 241 -23.79 0.15 11.66
N ILE A 242 -25.12 0.14 11.76
CA ILE A 242 -25.93 -1.08 11.67
C ILE A 242 -26.69 -1.12 10.34
N ASP A 243 -27.32 0.00 10.00
CA ASP A 243 -28.12 0.16 8.79
C ASP A 243 -28.07 1.63 8.35
N GLN A 244 -27.33 1.89 7.28
CA GLN A 244 -27.19 3.23 6.70
C GLN A 244 -28.52 3.77 6.12
N THR A 245 -29.56 2.93 6.02
CA THR A 245 -30.89 3.31 5.52
C THR A 245 -31.92 3.50 6.64
N ALA A 246 -31.56 3.17 7.89
CA ALA A 246 -32.41 3.35 9.06
C ALA A 246 -32.42 4.83 9.49
N GLU A 247 -33.05 5.68 8.69
CA GLU A 247 -33.29 7.07 9.10
C GLU A 247 -34.41 7.13 10.15
N GLY A 248 -34.15 7.87 11.24
CA GLY A 248 -35.19 8.32 12.17
C GLY A 248 -35.43 7.43 13.37
N LEU A 249 -34.49 6.54 13.72
CA LEU A 249 -34.55 5.82 14.99
C LEU A 249 -34.21 6.77 16.15
N THR A 250 -35.11 6.83 17.14
CA THR A 250 -34.88 7.54 18.40
C THR A 250 -34.71 6.55 19.55
N TYR A 251 -33.87 6.92 20.51
CA TYR A 251 -33.51 6.13 21.68
C TYR A 251 -33.96 6.87 22.94
N GLU A 252 -35.27 7.04 23.09
CA GLU A 252 -35.85 7.77 24.21
C GLU A 252 -35.44 7.15 25.56
N ALA A 253 -35.06 8.01 26.51
CA ALA A 253 -34.63 7.61 27.86
C ALA A 253 -33.49 6.57 27.85
N LEU A 254 -32.56 6.72 26.91
CA LEU A 254 -31.40 5.83 26.80
C LEU A 254 -30.60 5.76 28.11
N SER A 255 -30.31 4.53 28.51
CA SER A 255 -29.32 4.18 29.51
C SER A 255 -28.34 3.21 28.89
N VAL A 256 -27.06 3.38 29.22
CA VAL A 256 -25.98 2.52 28.74
C VAL A 256 -25.19 2.00 29.94
N GLU A 257 -25.13 0.69 30.08
CA GLU A 257 -24.31 0.01 31.08
C GLU A 257 -23.08 -0.60 30.40
N ARG A 258 -21.89 -0.34 30.97
CA ARG A 258 -20.68 -1.04 30.56
C ARG A 258 -20.63 -2.40 31.26
N LEU A 259 -20.54 -3.45 30.46
CA LEU A 259 -20.40 -4.81 30.95
C LEU A 259 -18.95 -5.06 31.41
N PRO A 260 -18.72 -5.83 32.48
CA PRO A 260 -17.38 -6.09 32.99
C PRO A 260 -16.51 -6.79 31.95
N LEU A 261 -15.50 -6.07 31.46
CA LEU A 261 -14.56 -6.61 30.50
C LEU A 261 -13.17 -6.01 30.76
N GLU A 262 -12.26 -6.87 31.17
CA GLU A 262 -10.85 -6.56 31.42
C GLU A 262 -10.05 -7.82 31.10
N THR A 263 -9.63 -7.94 29.84
CA THR A 263 -9.01 -9.16 29.32
C THR A 263 -8.24 -8.85 28.04
N GLU A 264 -7.30 -9.74 27.72
CA GLU A 264 -6.77 -9.86 26.36
C GLU A 264 -7.85 -10.42 25.43
N LEU A 265 -7.94 -9.88 24.21
CA LEU A 265 -8.93 -10.26 23.22
C LEU A 265 -8.40 -11.37 22.33
N ILE A 266 -8.86 -12.59 22.58
CA ILE A 266 -8.55 -13.74 21.74
C ILE A 266 -9.25 -13.58 20.38
N PRO A 267 -8.56 -13.80 19.24
CA PRO A 267 -9.16 -13.75 17.91
C PRO A 267 -10.43 -14.58 17.78
N ASP A 268 -11.38 -14.07 16.99
CA ASP A 268 -12.65 -14.72 16.63
C ASP A 268 -13.59 -15.03 17.81
N GLN A 269 -13.26 -14.52 19.01
CA GLN A 269 -14.16 -14.56 20.16
C GLN A 269 -14.93 -13.25 20.28
N THR A 270 -16.22 -13.38 20.55
CA THR A 270 -17.13 -12.25 20.74
C THR A 270 -17.25 -11.91 22.22
N TYR A 271 -17.07 -10.64 22.55
CA TYR A 271 -17.12 -10.13 23.91
C TYR A 271 -18.20 -9.06 24.05
N PRO A 272 -19.10 -9.17 25.04
CA PRO A 272 -20.09 -8.14 25.29
C PRO A 272 -19.45 -6.94 25.98
N LEU A 273 -19.77 -5.74 25.49
CA LEU A 273 -19.15 -4.50 25.94
C LEU A 273 -20.17 -3.54 26.59
N TYR A 274 -21.31 -3.33 25.93
CA TYR A 274 -22.36 -2.44 26.43
C TYR A 274 -23.74 -3.11 26.39
N GLU A 275 -24.57 -2.78 27.36
CA GLU A 275 -26.01 -3.01 27.32
C GLU A 275 -26.72 -1.66 27.20
N PHE A 276 -27.56 -1.52 26.17
CA PHE A 276 -28.41 -0.35 25.94
C PHE A 276 -29.81 -0.69 26.40
N THR A 277 -30.39 0.17 27.22
CA THR A 277 -31.81 0.14 27.56
C THR A 277 -32.44 1.45 27.13
N TYR A 278 -33.45 1.39 26.27
CA TYR A 278 -34.14 2.59 25.78
C TYR A 278 -35.60 2.29 25.47
N THR A 279 -36.38 3.34 25.22
CA THR A 279 -37.78 3.24 24.81
C THR A 279 -37.89 3.45 23.31
N ARG A 280 -38.55 2.51 22.62
CA ARG A 280 -38.89 2.59 21.19
C ARG A 280 -40.35 2.24 21.01
N ASP A 281 -41.10 3.12 20.35
CA ASP A 281 -42.55 2.97 20.14
C ASP A 281 -43.33 2.67 21.45
N GLY A 282 -42.92 3.30 22.55
CA GLY A 282 -43.50 3.11 23.89
C GLY A 282 -43.19 1.77 24.55
N LYS A 283 -42.26 0.96 24.01
CA LYS A 283 -41.78 -0.29 24.60
C LYS A 283 -40.32 -0.16 25.00
N VAL A 284 -39.98 -0.76 26.14
CA VAL A 284 -38.59 -0.90 26.55
C VAL A 284 -37.90 -1.92 25.64
N VAL A 285 -36.76 -1.53 25.08
CA VAL A 285 -35.86 -2.36 24.27
C VAL A 285 -34.55 -2.49 25.03
N ASN A 286 -34.01 -3.71 25.04
CA ASN A 286 -32.66 -4.00 25.53
C ASN A 286 -31.85 -4.59 24.39
N GLU A 287 -30.71 -3.99 24.09
CA GLU A 287 -29.79 -4.43 23.05
C GLU A 287 -28.37 -4.50 23.63
N THR A 288 -27.58 -5.46 23.18
CA THR A 288 -26.19 -5.61 23.59
C THR A 288 -25.30 -5.22 22.42
N MET A 289 -24.29 -4.39 22.68
CA MET A 289 -23.15 -4.24 21.78
C MET A 289 -22.06 -5.19 22.21
N THR A 290 -21.62 -5.98 21.24
CA THR A 290 -20.46 -6.84 21.36
C THR A 290 -19.39 -6.37 20.40
N PHE A 291 -18.16 -6.80 20.66
CA PHE A 291 -17.12 -6.70 19.66
C PHE A 291 -16.43 -8.05 19.48
N THR A 292 -15.80 -8.20 18.34
CA THR A 292 -14.95 -9.35 18.02
C THR A 292 -13.63 -8.79 17.50
N TYR A 293 -12.53 -9.25 18.08
CA TYR A 293 -11.22 -8.97 17.50
C TYR A 293 -10.95 -9.99 16.39
N ARG A 294 -10.79 -9.51 15.17
CA ARG A 294 -10.40 -10.32 14.01
C ARG A 294 -8.94 -10.09 13.71
N THR A 295 -8.28 -11.16 13.31
CA THR A 295 -6.93 -11.10 12.79
C THR A 295 -6.86 -11.98 11.55
N SER A 296 -5.96 -11.63 10.64
CA SER A 296 -5.79 -12.37 9.40
C SER A 296 -4.44 -13.06 9.42
N ASP A 297 -4.39 -14.31 8.98
CA ASP A 297 -3.12 -15.03 8.87
C ASP A 297 -2.15 -14.28 7.95
N LEU A 298 -0.86 -14.35 8.26
CA LEU A 298 0.20 -13.85 7.37
C LEU A 298 0.18 -14.62 6.05
N LEU A 299 0.47 -13.92 4.94
CA LEU A 299 0.51 -14.54 3.62
C LEU A 299 1.71 -15.49 3.49
N SER A 300 1.45 -16.69 3.00
CA SER A 300 2.51 -17.60 2.57
C SER A 300 3.08 -17.20 1.20
N THR A 301 4.29 -17.66 0.89
CA THR A 301 4.90 -17.45 -0.45
C THR A 301 4.04 -17.97 -1.59
N ALA A 302 3.28 -19.07 -1.37
CA ALA A 302 2.41 -19.62 -2.39
C ALA A 302 1.20 -18.70 -2.67
N GLU A 303 0.58 -18.17 -1.63
CA GLU A 303 -0.53 -17.22 -1.75
C GLU A 303 -0.06 -15.90 -2.39
N ARG A 304 1.12 -15.39 -1.98
CA ARG A 304 1.71 -14.20 -2.61
C ARG A 304 1.88 -14.36 -4.12
N LYS A 305 2.44 -15.48 -4.57
CA LYS A 305 2.59 -15.77 -6.01
C LYS A 305 1.26 -15.84 -6.76
N GLN A 306 0.20 -16.29 -6.10
CA GLN A 306 -1.13 -16.28 -6.70
C GLN A 306 -1.64 -14.85 -6.91
N LEU A 307 -1.46 -13.99 -5.90
CA LEU A 307 -1.89 -12.58 -5.91
C LEU A 307 -1.19 -11.74 -6.99
N GLU A 308 0.00 -12.13 -7.45
CA GLU A 308 0.68 -11.46 -8.58
C GLU A 308 -0.12 -11.55 -9.89
N THR A 309 -0.94 -12.60 -10.04
CA THR A 309 -1.76 -12.84 -11.24
C THR A 309 -3.24 -12.59 -11.02
N LEU A 310 -3.68 -12.70 -9.76
CA LEU A 310 -5.08 -12.63 -9.34
C LEU A 310 -5.14 -11.90 -7.99
N PRO A 311 -5.05 -10.55 -8.00
CA PRO A 311 -5.13 -9.76 -6.77
C PRO A 311 -6.51 -9.92 -6.12
N ASP A 312 -6.60 -9.55 -4.84
CA ASP A 312 -7.86 -9.57 -4.12
C ASP A 312 -8.79 -8.46 -4.63
N GLU A 313 -9.80 -8.86 -5.40
CA GLU A 313 -10.75 -7.93 -6.06
C GLU A 313 -11.52 -7.07 -5.04
N ASP A 314 -11.70 -7.56 -3.81
CA ASP A 314 -12.46 -6.88 -2.76
C ASP A 314 -11.61 -5.88 -1.95
N TYR A 315 -10.28 -5.83 -2.15
CA TYR A 315 -9.40 -4.93 -1.40
C TYR A 315 -9.21 -3.59 -2.09
N MET A 316 -8.53 -3.57 -3.24
CA MET A 316 -8.26 -2.35 -4.01
C MET A 316 -8.25 -2.63 -5.51
N PRO A 317 -8.72 -1.66 -6.33
CA PRO A 317 -8.64 -1.78 -7.77
C PRO A 317 -7.17 -1.74 -8.20
N LEU A 318 -6.62 -2.91 -8.51
CA LEU A 318 -5.26 -3.07 -9.03
C LEU A 318 -5.33 -3.36 -10.52
N VAL A 319 -4.56 -2.64 -11.33
CA VAL A 319 -4.33 -3.04 -12.72
C VAL A 319 -3.27 -4.13 -12.75
N VAL A 320 -3.64 -5.29 -13.26
CA VAL A 320 -2.73 -6.43 -13.44
C VAL A 320 -2.06 -6.31 -14.80
N GLY A 321 -0.74 -6.43 -14.81
CA GLY A 321 0.09 -6.42 -16.01
C GLY A 321 0.67 -5.04 -16.35
N PRO A 322 1.50 -4.98 -17.40
CA PRO A 322 2.28 -3.78 -17.68
C PRO A 322 1.41 -2.66 -18.25
N LEU A 323 1.72 -1.45 -17.82
CA LEU A 323 1.20 -0.18 -18.33
C LEU A 323 2.30 0.50 -19.14
N VAL A 324 2.00 0.91 -20.38
CA VAL A 324 3.00 1.50 -21.29
C VAL A 324 2.54 2.87 -21.78
N TYR A 325 3.40 3.87 -21.58
CA TYR A 325 3.13 5.28 -21.86
C TYR A 325 4.17 5.89 -22.78
N LEU A 326 3.70 6.72 -23.72
CA LEU A 326 4.52 7.71 -24.40
C LEU A 326 4.18 9.09 -23.87
N HIS A 327 5.17 9.91 -23.56
CA HIS A 327 4.94 11.23 -22.98
C HIS A 327 5.95 12.28 -23.45
N GLN A 328 5.52 13.55 -23.37
CA GLN A 328 6.30 14.70 -23.83
C GLN A 328 7.30 15.20 -22.79
N GLN A 329 7.06 14.91 -21.51
CA GLN A 329 7.83 15.43 -20.38
C GLN A 329 7.87 14.37 -19.26
N PRO A 330 8.94 14.33 -18.44
CA PRO A 330 9.04 13.36 -17.34
C PRO A 330 7.84 13.44 -16.38
N PHE A 331 7.52 12.32 -15.73
CA PHE A 331 6.50 12.30 -14.69
C PHE A 331 6.91 13.16 -13.49
N ASN A 332 5.91 13.81 -12.89
CA ASN A 332 6.05 14.59 -11.68
C ASN A 332 4.90 14.24 -10.72
N PRO A 333 5.19 13.82 -9.47
CA PRO A 333 4.18 13.50 -8.46
C PRO A 333 3.17 14.61 -8.19
N GLU A 334 3.55 15.88 -8.40
CA GLU A 334 2.68 17.04 -8.17
C GLU A 334 1.77 17.39 -9.36
N SER A 335 2.05 16.84 -10.54
CA SER A 335 1.32 17.17 -11.77
C SER A 335 1.19 15.94 -12.67
N PRO A 336 0.15 15.11 -12.47
CA PRO A 336 -0.13 13.97 -13.34
C PRO A 336 -0.29 14.40 -14.80
N LEU A 337 0.19 13.56 -15.72
CA LEU A 337 0.10 13.80 -17.15
C LEU A 337 -1.21 13.23 -17.71
N SER A 338 -1.72 13.89 -18.75
CA SER A 338 -2.95 13.48 -19.43
C SER A 338 -2.84 13.72 -20.94
N TYR A 339 -3.76 13.17 -21.72
CA TYR A 339 -3.85 13.48 -23.14
C TYR A 339 -4.07 15.01 -23.33
N PRO A 340 -3.37 15.68 -24.27
CA PRO A 340 -2.54 15.14 -25.35
C PRO A 340 -1.03 15.11 -25.05
N VAL A 341 -0.57 15.38 -23.83
CA VAL A 341 0.87 15.34 -23.51
C VAL A 341 1.36 13.94 -23.14
N LEU A 342 0.43 13.01 -22.99
CA LEU A 342 0.66 11.58 -22.76
C LEU A 342 -0.26 10.75 -23.66
N LEU A 343 0.28 9.66 -24.19
CA LEU A 343 -0.43 8.60 -24.88
C LEU A 343 -0.27 7.31 -24.07
N LYS A 344 -1.38 6.74 -23.64
CA LYS A 344 -1.43 5.37 -23.11
C LYS A 344 -1.51 4.39 -24.27
N ALA A 345 -0.76 3.29 -24.19
CA ALA A 345 -0.83 2.23 -25.17
C ALA A 345 -2.26 1.68 -25.28
N ALA A 346 -2.78 1.57 -26.50
CA ALA A 346 -4.13 1.07 -26.77
C ALA A 346 -4.10 -0.46 -26.93
N GLY A 347 -4.69 -1.18 -25.98
CA GLY A 347 -4.83 -2.64 -26.02
C GLY A 347 -5.31 -3.19 -24.68
N ASN A 348 -5.79 -4.44 -24.68
CA ASN A 348 -6.21 -5.13 -23.44
C ASN A 348 -5.12 -6.04 -22.88
N ASP A 349 -4.08 -6.32 -23.69
CA ASP A 349 -2.93 -7.14 -23.34
C ASP A 349 -1.68 -6.41 -23.86
N MET A 350 -0.73 -6.16 -22.96
CA MET A 350 0.49 -5.40 -23.24
C MET A 350 1.70 -6.31 -23.48
N ASP A 351 1.57 -7.63 -23.31
CA ASP A 351 2.69 -8.57 -23.42
C ASP A 351 3.32 -8.52 -24.82
N ASP A 352 2.50 -8.44 -25.88
CA ASP A 352 2.97 -8.31 -27.26
C ASP A 352 3.79 -7.03 -27.49
N LEU A 353 3.41 -5.91 -26.84
CA LEU A 353 4.12 -4.63 -26.93
C LEU A 353 5.44 -4.69 -26.16
N VAL A 354 5.42 -5.23 -24.94
CA VAL A 354 6.62 -5.40 -24.11
C VAL A 354 7.61 -6.33 -24.80
N GLN A 355 7.16 -7.46 -25.34
CA GLN A 355 8.01 -8.40 -26.08
C GLN A 355 8.59 -7.78 -27.36
N ALA A 356 7.82 -6.92 -28.05
CA ALA A 356 8.30 -6.21 -29.23
C ALA A 356 9.45 -5.23 -28.91
N ILE A 357 9.40 -4.60 -27.74
CA ILE A 357 10.48 -3.74 -27.22
C ILE A 357 11.66 -4.61 -26.77
N ASP A 358 11.39 -5.69 -26.04
CA ASP A 358 12.42 -6.59 -25.50
C ASP A 358 13.24 -7.27 -26.61
N SER A 359 12.59 -7.59 -27.72
CA SER A 359 13.24 -8.20 -28.90
C SER A 359 14.14 -7.23 -29.69
N ALA A 360 14.25 -5.96 -29.29
CA ALA A 360 15.02 -4.94 -30.01
C ALA A 360 16.53 -5.26 -30.05
N GLU A 361 17.22 -4.86 -31.12
CA GLU A 361 18.64 -5.18 -31.32
C GLU A 361 19.55 -4.00 -30.96
N PRO A 362 20.66 -4.22 -30.20
CA PRO A 362 21.62 -3.19 -29.88
C PRO A 362 22.14 -2.47 -31.13
N THR A 363 22.25 -1.15 -31.05
CA THR A 363 22.67 -0.32 -32.19
C THR A 363 23.40 0.94 -31.71
N LYS A 364 24.22 1.51 -32.59
CA LYS A 364 24.80 2.84 -32.41
C LYS A 364 24.09 3.92 -33.23
N ARG A 365 22.98 3.55 -33.89
CA ARG A 365 22.17 4.46 -34.70
C ARG A 365 21.04 4.99 -33.85
N GLN A 366 20.73 6.26 -34.03
CA GLN A 366 19.58 6.93 -33.45
C GLN A 366 18.71 7.53 -34.56
N GLY A 367 17.45 7.76 -34.24
CA GLY A 367 16.51 8.50 -35.08
C GLY A 367 16.53 9.99 -34.79
N ASP A 368 15.53 10.67 -35.31
CA ASP A 368 15.18 12.04 -34.96
C ASP A 368 14.18 12.00 -33.79
N GLU A 369 14.22 13.01 -32.92
CA GLU A 369 13.28 13.16 -31.81
C GLU A 369 11.84 13.36 -32.33
N GLY A 370 10.89 12.62 -31.75
CA GLY A 370 9.46 12.74 -32.06
C GLY A 370 8.73 13.66 -31.09
N ASP A 371 7.39 13.76 -31.23
CA ASP A 371 6.60 14.60 -30.29
C ASP A 371 6.55 14.02 -28.87
N TYR A 372 6.67 12.70 -28.74
CA TYR A 372 6.67 11.98 -27.46
C TYR A 372 8.03 11.26 -27.34
N PRO A 373 9.07 11.95 -26.83
CA PRO A 373 10.43 11.42 -26.79
C PRO A 373 10.66 10.46 -25.62
N LEU A 374 9.71 10.29 -24.72
CA LEU A 374 9.86 9.44 -23.54
C LEU A 374 8.87 8.28 -23.58
N LEU A 375 9.34 7.09 -23.22
CA LEU A 375 8.56 5.87 -23.05
C LEU A 375 8.76 5.36 -21.63
N THR A 376 7.66 5.05 -20.95
CA THR A 376 7.71 4.45 -19.61
C THR A 376 6.90 3.17 -19.61
N ILE A 377 7.49 2.10 -19.09
CA ILE A 377 6.81 0.85 -18.76
C ILE A 377 6.69 0.79 -17.23
N VAL A 378 5.51 0.48 -16.72
CA VAL A 378 5.24 0.25 -15.30
C VAL A 378 4.59 -1.12 -15.15
N ASP A 379 5.08 -1.96 -14.25
CA ASP A 379 4.47 -3.25 -13.93
C ASP A 379 4.58 -3.53 -12.43
N GLY A 380 3.45 -3.56 -11.73
CA GLY A 380 3.40 -3.60 -10.27
C GLY A 380 4.26 -2.48 -9.66
N HIS A 381 5.22 -2.84 -8.79
CA HIS A 381 6.15 -1.88 -8.17
C HIS A 381 7.35 -1.49 -9.04
N LYS A 382 7.54 -2.15 -10.18
CA LYS A 382 8.71 -1.93 -11.04
C LYS A 382 8.34 -1.06 -12.24
N GLY A 383 9.36 -0.53 -12.89
CA GLY A 383 9.24 0.21 -14.12
C GLY A 383 10.57 0.33 -14.85
N GLN A 384 10.52 0.99 -16.01
CA GLN A 384 11.70 1.33 -16.79
C GLN A 384 11.36 2.52 -17.68
N GLU A 385 12.33 3.41 -17.88
CA GLU A 385 12.18 4.58 -18.72
C GLU A 385 13.17 4.56 -19.89
N PHE A 386 12.66 4.88 -21.08
CA PHE A 386 13.43 4.96 -22.31
C PHE A 386 13.25 6.32 -22.96
N GLU A 387 14.26 6.77 -23.69
CA GLU A 387 14.11 7.78 -24.74
C GLU A 387 13.73 7.09 -26.05
N VAL A 388 12.80 7.67 -26.82
CA VAL A 388 12.35 7.12 -28.10
C VAL A 388 12.63 8.09 -29.23
N THR A 389 13.29 7.57 -30.27
CA THR A 389 13.57 8.32 -31.50
C THR A 389 13.10 7.56 -32.73
N TYR A 390 12.79 8.29 -33.80
CA TYR A 390 12.13 7.76 -34.98
C TYR A 390 12.92 8.07 -36.23
N LYS A 391 12.96 7.15 -37.20
CA LYS A 391 13.55 7.43 -38.51
C LYS A 391 12.62 6.99 -39.62
N GLN A 392 12.02 7.99 -40.29
CA GLN A 392 11.15 7.74 -41.42
C GLN A 392 11.94 7.18 -42.60
N ARG A 393 11.45 6.07 -43.15
CA ARG A 393 11.83 5.53 -44.46
C ARG A 393 10.63 5.60 -45.39
N SER A 394 10.86 5.42 -46.69
CA SER A 394 9.86 5.64 -47.74
C SER A 394 8.49 4.99 -47.50
N LYS A 395 8.42 3.86 -46.77
CA LYS A 395 7.17 3.14 -46.44
C LYS A 395 7.12 2.58 -45.01
N LYS A 396 8.13 2.85 -44.18
CA LYS A 396 8.28 2.26 -42.84
C LYS A 396 8.90 3.29 -41.90
N MET A 397 8.66 3.13 -40.61
CA MET A 397 9.33 3.90 -39.58
C MET A 397 10.24 2.97 -38.78
N ASP A 398 11.53 3.29 -38.70
CA ASP A 398 12.39 2.65 -37.71
C ASP A 398 12.15 3.34 -36.37
N ILE A 399 12.08 2.58 -35.29
CA ILE A 399 11.93 3.07 -33.91
C ILE A 399 13.15 2.61 -33.12
N TYR A 400 13.72 3.53 -32.35
CA TYR A 400 14.86 3.30 -31.49
C TYR A 400 14.45 3.65 -30.06
N VAL A 401 14.83 2.80 -29.11
CA VAL A 401 14.64 3.01 -27.67
C VAL A 401 16.02 3.06 -27.01
N THR A 402 16.27 4.07 -26.19
CA THR A 402 17.51 4.19 -25.40
C THR A 402 17.13 4.09 -23.95
N ASP A 403 17.66 3.08 -23.25
CA ASP A 403 17.42 2.91 -21.81
C ASP A 403 18.11 4.03 -21.03
N ARG A 404 17.36 4.77 -20.22
CA ARG A 404 17.86 5.93 -19.47
C ARG A 404 18.80 5.55 -18.32
N SER A 405 18.77 4.29 -17.88
CA SER A 405 19.62 3.80 -16.79
C SER A 405 21.00 3.35 -17.26
N THR A 406 21.08 2.81 -18.49
CA THR A 406 22.31 2.23 -19.05
C THR A 406 22.90 3.04 -20.22
N ASP A 407 22.15 4.02 -20.76
CA ASP A 407 22.45 4.76 -21.99
C ASP A 407 22.61 3.87 -23.25
N GLU A 408 22.14 2.63 -23.20
CA GLU A 408 22.22 1.70 -24.33
C GLU A 408 21.04 1.89 -25.29
N THR A 409 21.34 2.05 -26.59
CA THR A 409 20.32 2.21 -27.63
C THR A 409 20.05 0.90 -28.37
N TYR A 410 18.76 0.61 -28.54
CA TYR A 410 18.23 -0.55 -29.22
C TYR A 410 17.33 -0.13 -30.38
N LYS A 411 17.36 -0.90 -31.46
CA LYS A 411 16.48 -0.72 -32.61
C LYS A 411 15.41 -1.80 -32.60
N LEU A 412 14.13 -1.40 -32.62
CA LEU A 412 13.04 -2.35 -32.77
C LEU A 412 13.15 -3.09 -34.11
N THR A 413 12.77 -4.37 -34.11
CA THR A 413 12.65 -5.15 -35.34
C THR A 413 11.58 -4.53 -36.25
N SER A 414 11.55 -4.91 -37.53
CA SER A 414 10.50 -4.38 -38.44
C SER A 414 9.09 -4.73 -37.98
N GLU A 415 8.92 -5.94 -37.43
CA GLU A 415 7.65 -6.40 -36.84
C GLU A 415 7.38 -5.67 -35.52
N GLY A 416 8.37 -5.56 -34.64
CA GLY A 416 8.23 -4.85 -33.37
C GLY A 416 7.86 -3.38 -33.54
N ALA A 417 8.39 -2.70 -34.56
CA ALA A 417 7.99 -1.33 -34.89
C ALA A 417 6.54 -1.24 -35.43
N GLU A 418 6.06 -2.25 -36.16
CA GLU A 418 4.67 -2.32 -36.61
C GLU A 418 3.71 -2.55 -35.43
N THR A 419 4.08 -3.43 -34.49
CA THR A 419 3.37 -3.65 -33.21
C THR A 419 3.36 -2.39 -32.37
N PHE A 420 4.51 -1.75 -32.12
CA PHE A 420 4.58 -0.50 -31.37
C PHE A 420 3.60 0.56 -31.91
N LEU A 421 3.53 0.72 -33.23
CA LEU A 421 2.64 1.68 -33.86
C LEU A 421 1.17 1.24 -33.91
N SER A 422 0.83 -0.03 -33.68
CA SER A 422 -0.57 -0.43 -33.49
C SER A 422 -1.10 -0.01 -32.12
N TYR A 423 -0.24 -0.03 -31.09
CA TYR A 423 -0.57 0.42 -29.74
C TYR A 423 -0.57 1.96 -29.61
N PHE A 424 0.20 2.66 -30.45
CA PHE A 424 0.23 4.13 -30.50
C PHE A 424 -0.23 4.67 -31.87
N PRO A 425 -1.52 4.52 -32.23
CA PRO A 425 -2.02 4.90 -33.56
C PRO A 425 -1.94 6.41 -33.83
N ASP A 426 -1.89 7.25 -32.80
CA ASP A 426 -1.78 8.70 -32.95
C ASP A 426 -0.42 9.14 -33.52
N LEU A 427 0.63 8.32 -33.39
CA LEU A 427 1.91 8.55 -34.06
C LEU A 427 1.82 8.40 -35.59
N LYS A 428 0.82 7.66 -36.12
CA LYS A 428 0.62 7.48 -37.57
C LYS A 428 -0.09 8.66 -38.23
N LYS A 429 -0.69 9.57 -37.45
CA LYS A 429 -1.58 10.63 -37.97
C LYS A 429 -0.85 11.88 -38.50
N LYS A 430 0.48 11.83 -38.68
CA LYS A 430 1.28 12.96 -39.18
C LYS A 430 1.83 12.75 -40.58
#